data_AF-A0A7R9L9N0-F1
#
_entry.id   AF-A0A7R9L9N0-F1
#
_cell.length_a   1.000
_cell.length_b   1.000
_cell.length_c   1.000
_cell.angle_alpha   90.00
_cell.angle_beta   90.00
_cell.angle_gamma   90.00
#
_symmetry.space_group_name_H-M   'P 1'
#
loop_
_entity.id
_entity.type
_entity.pdbx_description
1 polymer ?
#
loop_
_entity_poly.entity_id
_entity_poly.type
_entity_poly.pdbx_seq_one_letter_code
_entity_poly.pdbx_strand_id
1 'polypeptide(L)'
;MDHGALTDNNGRKSDFRNVIIVLTTNIGAESISRNSIGFTEQDNSNDNQEAMKRAFAPEFRNRLDGVIQFKALPTTVIESVVDKFLTELQAQLDDKKVVLEVDQSARDWMAENGYDRLMGARPMQRLIQEHLKKPLAEMILFGELADHGGNVAVSVKKENGKAVGLTLEVFEDQTAEPA
;
A
#
# COMPACT_ATOMS: atom_id res chain seq x y z
N MET A 1 13.70 28.78 -2.75
CA MET A 1 12.75 28.95 -3.87
C MET A 1 13.11 30.19 -4.69
N ASP A 2 13.27 31.34 -4.04
CA ASP A 2 13.40 32.67 -4.66
C ASP A 2 14.48 32.83 -5.74
N HIS A 3 15.66 32.24 -5.54
CA HIS A 3 16.79 32.39 -6.46
C HIS A 3 16.99 31.20 -7.40
N GLY A 4 16.15 30.16 -7.28
CA GLY A 4 16.21 28.96 -8.12
C GLY A 4 17.57 28.26 -8.13
N ALA A 5 18.43 28.44 -7.13
CA ALA A 5 19.75 27.86 -7.11
C ALA A 5 20.31 27.69 -5.69
N LEU A 6 21.21 26.71 -5.53
CA LEU A 6 21.93 26.42 -4.30
C LEU A 6 23.43 26.32 -4.61
N THR A 7 24.26 27.04 -3.86
CA THR A 7 25.73 26.94 -4.00
C THR A 7 26.28 26.00 -2.93
N ASP A 8 27.09 25.04 -3.33
CA ASP A 8 27.77 24.12 -2.41
C ASP A 8 28.99 24.77 -1.74
N ASN A 9 29.63 24.05 -0.81
CA ASN A 9 30.84 24.50 -0.11
C ASN A 9 32.08 24.62 -0.99
N ASN A 10 32.05 24.07 -2.21
CA ASN A 10 33.11 24.15 -3.21
C ASN A 10 32.84 25.24 -4.26
N GLY A 11 31.78 26.04 -4.09
CA GLY A 11 31.39 27.12 -4.99
C GLY A 11 30.63 26.67 -6.24
N ARG A 12 30.27 25.39 -6.37
CA ARG A 12 29.43 24.91 -7.48
C ARG A 12 27.99 25.29 -7.23
N LYS A 13 27.30 25.73 -8.29
CA LYS A 13 25.90 26.19 -8.22
C LYS A 13 24.99 25.16 -8.88
N SER A 14 24.11 24.57 -8.09
CA SER A 14 22.99 23.73 -8.56
C SER A 14 21.81 24.61 -8.95
N ASP A 15 21.26 24.39 -10.14
CA ASP A 15 20.12 25.11 -10.69
C ASP A 15 18.82 24.31 -10.50
N PHE A 16 17.79 24.95 -9.96
CA PHE A 16 16.49 24.37 -9.65
C PHE A 16 15.37 24.89 -10.56
N ARG A 17 15.68 25.69 -11.61
CA ARG A 17 14.67 26.26 -12.52
C ARG A 17 13.83 25.21 -13.27
N ASN A 18 14.37 24.01 -13.47
CA ASN A 18 13.70 22.89 -14.14
C ASN A 18 13.41 21.72 -13.20
N VAL A 19 13.24 22.00 -11.90
CA VAL A 19 13.01 20.98 -10.86
C VAL A 19 11.65 21.22 -10.22
N ILE A 20 10.88 20.14 -10.05
CA ILE A 20 9.68 20.14 -9.22
C ILE A 20 10.08 19.73 -7.81
N ILE A 21 9.80 20.58 -6.82
CA ILE A 21 10.06 20.28 -5.41
C ILE A 21 8.76 19.79 -4.78
N VAL A 22 8.75 18.51 -4.38
CA VAL A 22 7.64 17.91 -3.62
C VAL A 22 8.08 17.77 -2.17
N LEU A 23 7.30 18.33 -1.26
CA LEU A 23 7.53 18.27 0.19
C LEU A 23 6.36 17.53 0.84
N THR A 24 6.67 16.58 1.71
CA THR A 24 5.66 15.77 2.41
C THR A 24 5.81 15.91 3.91
N THR A 25 4.70 15.97 4.64
CA THR A 25 4.69 15.99 6.10
C THR A 25 3.49 15.22 6.62
N ASN A 26 3.63 14.58 7.79
CA ASN A 26 2.54 13.90 8.50
C ASN A 26 1.83 14.82 9.52
N ILE A 27 2.13 16.13 9.49
CA ILE A 27 1.45 17.11 10.36
C ILE A 27 -0.05 17.07 10.11
N GLY A 28 -0.83 16.99 11.19
CA GLY A 28 -2.29 16.89 11.12
C GLY A 28 -2.82 15.49 10.78
N ALA A 29 -1.96 14.47 10.62
CA ALA A 29 -2.43 13.10 10.40
C ALA A 29 -3.26 12.55 11.58
N GLU A 30 -2.93 12.95 12.82
CA GLU A 30 -3.68 12.55 14.02
C GLU A 30 -5.08 13.16 14.10
N SER A 31 -5.30 14.33 13.53
CA SER A 31 -6.64 14.95 13.45
C SER A 31 -7.57 14.16 12.51
N ILE A 32 -7.00 13.46 11.53
CA ILE A 32 -7.75 12.65 10.56
C ILE A 32 -8.26 11.34 11.19
N SER A 33 -7.58 10.81 12.22
CA SER A 33 -7.97 9.54 12.86
C SER A 33 -8.98 9.70 14.00
N ARG A 34 -9.23 10.93 14.48
CA ARG A 34 -10.25 11.16 15.50
C ARG A 34 -11.63 10.82 14.93
N ASN A 35 -12.28 9.83 15.53
CA ASN A 35 -13.68 9.52 15.26
C ASN A 35 -14.53 10.73 15.68
N SER A 36 -15.37 11.19 14.77
CA SER A 36 -16.39 12.21 15.09
C SER A 36 -17.32 11.66 16.16
N ILE A 37 -17.46 12.37 17.28
CA ILE A 37 -18.44 12.04 18.30
C ILE A 37 -19.80 12.54 17.80
N GLY A 38 -20.65 11.62 17.32
CA GLY A 38 -22.00 11.91 16.81
C GLY A 38 -22.30 11.25 15.47
N PHE A 39 -23.57 11.31 15.03
CA PHE A 39 -24.07 10.68 13.78
C PHE A 39 -23.63 11.40 12.49
N THR A 40 -22.81 12.44 12.59
CA THR A 40 -22.33 13.25 11.47
C THR A 40 -20.81 13.25 11.47
N GLU A 41 -20.22 12.92 10.32
CA GLU A 41 -18.79 13.13 10.08
C GLU A 41 -18.46 14.62 10.22
N GLN A 42 -17.56 14.97 11.14
CA GLN A 42 -17.03 16.32 11.23
C GLN A 42 -15.93 16.51 10.18
N ASP A 43 -16.03 17.60 9.44
CA ASP A 43 -14.99 18.01 8.49
C ASP A 43 -13.78 18.59 9.27
N ASN A 44 -12.80 17.72 9.55
CA ASN A 44 -11.57 18.07 10.30
C ASN A 44 -10.53 18.82 9.43
N SER A 45 -10.91 19.34 8.25
CA SER A 45 -10.01 20.11 7.38
C SER A 45 -9.46 21.38 8.05
N ASN A 46 -10.25 22.04 8.91
CA ASN A 46 -9.82 23.24 9.64
C ASN A 46 -8.69 22.96 10.64
N ASP A 47 -8.72 21.82 11.33
CA ASP A 47 -7.70 21.42 12.31
C ASP A 47 -6.32 21.24 11.65
N ASN A 48 -6.30 20.70 10.42
CA ASN A 48 -5.07 20.51 9.66
C ASN A 48 -4.46 21.82 9.17
N GLN A 49 -5.28 22.79 8.78
CA GLN A 49 -4.79 24.12 8.42
C GLN A 49 -4.15 24.83 9.61
N GLU A 50 -4.72 24.70 10.81
CA GLU A 50 -4.12 25.27 12.02
C GLU A 50 -2.79 24.58 12.37
N ALA A 51 -2.74 23.26 12.32
CA ALA A 51 -1.52 22.51 12.56
C ALA A 51 -0.40 22.93 11.59
N MET A 52 -0.73 23.12 10.31
CA MET A 52 0.21 23.63 9.31
C MET A 52 0.67 25.06 9.56
N LYS A 53 -0.23 25.95 10.02
CA LYS A 53 0.12 27.34 10.39
C LYS A 53 1.05 27.40 11.60
N ARG A 54 0.87 26.50 12.58
CA ARG A 54 1.71 26.43 13.77
C ARG A 54 3.09 25.83 13.47
N ALA A 55 3.14 24.82 12.61
CA ALA A 55 4.39 24.12 12.31
C ALA A 55 5.29 24.85 11.31
N PHE A 56 4.71 25.60 10.36
CA PHE A 56 5.48 26.29 9.32
C PHE A 56 5.26 27.79 9.33
N ALA A 57 6.38 28.52 9.39
CA ALA A 57 6.42 29.98 9.34
C ALA A 57 5.72 30.52 8.07
N PRO A 58 5.05 31.67 8.15
CA PRO A 58 4.34 32.26 7.02
C PRO A 58 5.25 32.50 5.81
N GLU A 59 6.52 32.84 6.03
CA GLU A 59 7.51 33.06 4.96
C GLU A 59 7.68 31.81 4.10
N PHE A 60 7.75 30.63 4.72
CA PHE A 60 7.88 29.38 4.00
C PHE A 60 6.59 29.03 3.25
N ARG A 61 5.43 29.15 3.91
CA ARG A 61 4.13 28.83 3.31
C ARG A 61 3.83 29.70 2.09
N ASN A 62 4.22 30.97 2.12
CA ASN A 62 4.05 31.91 1.02
C ASN A 62 4.96 31.62 -0.19
N ARG A 63 5.89 30.66 -0.10
CA ARG A 63 6.73 30.21 -1.22
C ARG A 63 6.24 28.93 -1.86
N LEU A 64 5.20 28.28 -1.31
CA LEU A 64 4.61 27.09 -1.90
C LEU A 64 3.57 27.49 -2.95
N ASP A 65 3.65 26.90 -4.14
CA ASP A 65 2.63 27.11 -5.18
C ASP A 65 1.27 26.51 -4.79
N GLY A 66 1.28 25.47 -3.97
CA GLY A 66 0.07 24.82 -3.48
C GLY A 66 0.33 23.89 -2.31
N VAL A 67 -0.70 23.67 -1.51
CA VAL A 67 -0.72 22.67 -0.43
C VAL A 67 -1.88 21.73 -0.70
N ILE A 68 -1.58 20.43 -0.82
CA ILE A 68 -2.56 19.40 -1.13
C ILE A 68 -2.77 18.55 0.11
N GLN A 69 -4.00 18.51 0.61
CA GLN A 69 -4.39 17.62 1.69
C GLN A 69 -4.85 16.27 1.12
N PHE A 70 -4.18 15.20 1.51
CA PHE A 70 -4.60 13.84 1.17
C PHE A 70 -5.67 13.36 2.17
N LYS A 71 -6.76 12.82 1.64
CA LYS A 71 -7.81 12.18 2.44
C LYS A 71 -7.44 10.71 2.70
N ALA A 72 -8.09 10.11 3.70
CA ALA A 72 -8.01 8.67 3.91
C ALA A 72 -8.49 7.91 2.66
N LEU A 73 -7.95 6.71 2.44
CA LEU A 73 -8.31 5.91 1.27
C LEU A 73 -9.71 5.32 1.47
N PRO A 74 -10.62 5.46 0.50
CA PRO A 74 -11.89 4.73 0.53
C PRO A 74 -11.65 3.24 0.32
N THR A 75 -12.55 2.40 0.82
CA THR A 75 -12.46 0.93 0.73
C THR A 75 -12.24 0.42 -0.70
N THR A 76 -12.92 1.00 -1.68
CA THR A 76 -12.78 0.64 -3.09
C THR A 76 -11.36 0.87 -3.64
N VAL A 77 -10.67 1.89 -3.13
CA VAL A 77 -9.26 2.14 -3.49
C VAL A 77 -8.35 1.14 -2.80
N ILE A 78 -8.68 0.71 -1.58
CA ILE A 78 -7.91 -0.32 -0.86
C ILE A 78 -7.98 -1.65 -1.60
N GLU A 79 -9.16 -2.06 -2.06
CA GLU A 79 -9.35 -3.24 -2.91
C GLU A 79 -8.48 -3.16 -4.18
N SER A 80 -8.49 -2.01 -4.87
CA SER A 80 -7.63 -1.78 -6.04
C SER A 80 -6.13 -1.88 -5.70
N VAL A 81 -5.74 -1.49 -4.49
CA VAL A 81 -4.35 -1.62 -4.01
C VAL A 81 -4.00 -3.09 -3.76
N VAL A 82 -4.92 -3.90 -3.22
CA VAL A 82 -4.74 -5.36 -3.09
C VAL A 82 -4.49 -5.96 -4.47
N ASP A 83 -5.36 -5.65 -5.45
CA ASP A 83 -5.25 -6.17 -6.81
C ASP A 83 -3.93 -5.78 -7.47
N LYS A 84 -3.49 -4.54 -7.27
CA LYS A 84 -2.18 -4.08 -7.75
C LYS A 84 -1.05 -4.93 -7.18
N PHE A 85 -1.00 -5.15 -5.87
CA PHE A 85 0.07 -5.94 -5.26
C PHE A 85 0.01 -7.42 -5.66
N LEU A 86 -1.19 -7.98 -5.83
CA LEU A 86 -1.37 -9.33 -6.35
C LEU A 86 -0.86 -9.46 -7.79
N THR A 87 -1.11 -8.44 -8.62
CA THR A 87 -0.58 -8.39 -9.99
C THR A 87 0.94 -8.30 -10.01
N GLU A 88 1.53 -7.46 -9.15
CA GLU A 88 2.98 -7.37 -8.98
C GLU A 88 3.59 -8.68 -8.47
N LEU A 89 2.89 -9.39 -7.58
CA LEU A 89 3.29 -10.71 -7.11
C LEU A 89 3.22 -11.75 -8.23
N GLN A 90 2.11 -11.79 -8.98
CA GLN A 90 1.95 -12.71 -10.11
C GLN A 90 3.07 -12.54 -11.14
N ALA A 91 3.41 -11.30 -11.48
CA ALA A 91 4.51 -11.02 -12.40
C ALA A 91 5.88 -11.57 -11.91
N GLN A 92 6.09 -11.66 -10.59
CA GLN A 92 7.30 -12.28 -10.02
C GLN A 92 7.24 -13.81 -10.06
N LEU A 93 6.05 -14.39 -10.01
CA LEU A 93 5.79 -15.83 -10.02
C LEU A 93 5.79 -16.43 -11.43
N ASP A 94 5.49 -15.61 -12.45
CA ASP A 94 5.51 -16.03 -13.86
C ASP A 94 6.87 -16.62 -14.27
N ASP A 95 7.98 -16.00 -13.83
CA ASP A 95 9.34 -16.50 -14.04
C ASP A 95 9.60 -17.87 -13.38
N LYS A 96 8.76 -18.26 -12.42
CA LYS A 96 8.78 -19.55 -11.72
C LYS A 96 7.70 -20.52 -12.19
N LYS A 97 6.93 -20.16 -13.23
CA LYS A 97 5.80 -20.95 -13.73
C LYS A 97 4.76 -21.23 -12.65
N VAL A 98 4.58 -20.28 -11.73
CA VAL A 98 3.58 -20.39 -10.66
C VAL A 98 2.41 -19.45 -10.98
N VAL A 99 1.20 -19.99 -11.03
CA VAL A 99 -0.03 -19.24 -11.23
C VAL A 99 -0.75 -19.11 -9.89
N LEU A 100 -1.06 -17.88 -9.49
CA LEU A 100 -1.73 -17.59 -8.24
C LEU A 100 -3.22 -17.29 -8.51
N GLU A 101 -4.09 -18.14 -7.99
CA GLU A 101 -5.53 -17.92 -7.98
C GLU A 101 -5.96 -17.44 -6.60
N VAL A 102 -6.48 -16.21 -6.52
CA VAL A 102 -6.85 -15.58 -5.25
C VAL A 102 -8.35 -15.35 -5.19
N ASP A 103 -8.99 -16.05 -4.28
CA ASP A 103 -10.43 -15.94 -4.02
C ASP A 103 -10.82 -14.54 -3.55
N GLN A 104 -12.06 -14.15 -3.83
CA GLN A 104 -12.61 -12.88 -3.35
C GLN A 104 -12.52 -12.77 -1.82
N SER A 105 -12.76 -13.86 -1.09
CA SER A 105 -12.66 -13.86 0.37
C SER A 105 -11.26 -13.46 0.86
N ALA A 106 -10.20 -13.92 0.17
CA ALA A 106 -8.83 -13.58 0.52
C ALA A 106 -8.52 -12.11 0.21
N ARG A 107 -9.05 -11.58 -0.90
CA ARG A 107 -8.94 -10.15 -1.25
C ARG A 107 -9.59 -9.27 -0.20
N ASP A 108 -10.81 -9.60 0.22
CA ASP A 108 -11.56 -8.87 1.24
C ASP A 108 -10.80 -8.89 2.57
N TRP A 109 -10.30 -10.07 2.97
CA TRP A 109 -9.51 -10.21 4.19
C TRP A 109 -8.23 -9.36 4.16
N MET A 110 -7.53 -9.32 3.03
CA MET A 110 -6.36 -8.46 2.86
C MET A 110 -6.73 -6.98 2.90
N ALA A 111 -7.83 -6.57 2.27
CA ALA A 111 -8.32 -5.20 2.31
C ALA A 111 -8.62 -4.73 3.75
N GLU A 112 -9.25 -5.59 4.55
CA GLU A 112 -9.57 -5.31 5.96
C GLU A 112 -8.33 -5.26 6.86
N ASN A 113 -7.39 -6.20 6.71
CA ASN A 113 -6.25 -6.35 7.61
C ASN A 113 -4.99 -5.60 7.15
N GLY A 114 -4.91 -5.24 5.88
CA GLY A 114 -3.79 -4.52 5.26
C GLY A 114 -3.97 -3.01 5.21
N TYR A 115 -5.08 -2.49 5.73
CA TYR A 115 -5.37 -1.07 5.81
C TYR A 115 -5.41 -0.57 7.25
N ASP A 116 -4.74 0.56 7.48
CA ASP A 116 -4.86 1.33 8.70
C ASP A 116 -5.14 2.79 8.33
N ARG A 117 -6.09 3.44 9.02
CA ARG A 117 -6.50 4.81 8.68
C ARG A 117 -5.37 5.83 8.84
N LEU A 118 -4.43 5.61 9.76
CA LEU A 118 -3.26 6.46 10.00
C LEU A 118 -2.10 6.13 9.05
N MET A 119 -1.89 4.84 8.77
CA MET A 119 -0.75 4.38 7.96
C MET A 119 -1.10 4.18 6.48
N GLY A 120 -2.37 4.30 6.10
CA GLY A 120 -2.88 3.97 4.77
C GLY A 120 -2.72 2.48 4.46
N ALA A 121 -2.44 2.18 3.19
CA ALA A 121 -2.18 0.81 2.74
C ALA A 121 -0.73 0.32 2.99
N ARG A 122 0.08 1.04 3.79
CA ARG A 122 1.45 0.60 4.12
C ARG A 122 1.48 -0.79 4.80
N PRO A 123 0.56 -1.14 5.72
CA PRO A 123 0.51 -2.49 6.29
C PRO A 123 0.28 -3.58 5.24
N MET A 124 -0.40 -3.27 4.13
CA MET A 124 -0.71 -4.22 3.05
C MET A 124 0.52 -4.93 2.52
N GLN A 125 1.59 -4.18 2.26
CA GLN A 125 2.83 -4.76 1.72
C GLN A 125 3.43 -5.78 2.69
N ARG A 126 3.39 -5.49 4.00
CA ARG A 126 3.87 -6.41 5.03
C ARG A 126 2.96 -7.64 5.13
N LEU A 127 1.64 -7.45 5.06
CA LEU A 127 0.67 -8.53 5.11
C LEU A 127 0.88 -9.51 3.94
N ILE A 128 1.02 -9.01 2.72
CA ILE A 128 1.31 -9.81 1.52
C ILE A 128 2.69 -10.49 1.62
N GLN A 129 3.68 -9.78 2.16
CA GLN A 129 5.01 -10.37 2.37
C GLN A 129 4.97 -11.58 3.30
N GLU A 130 4.27 -11.46 4.44
CA GLU A 130 4.19 -12.50 5.47
C GLU A 130 3.28 -13.65 5.06
N HIS A 131 2.10 -13.37 4.50
CA HIS A 131 1.08 -14.38 4.25
C HIS A 131 1.11 -14.99 2.85
N LEU A 132 1.75 -14.35 1.87
CA LEU A 132 1.85 -14.88 0.51
C LEU A 132 3.30 -15.13 0.11
N LYS A 133 4.14 -14.08 0.10
CA LYS A 133 5.51 -14.22 -0.46
C LYS A 133 6.38 -15.21 0.30
N LYS A 134 6.34 -15.21 1.63
CA LYS A 134 7.12 -16.16 2.44
C LYS A 134 6.68 -17.62 2.21
N PRO A 135 5.39 -17.99 2.36
CA PRO A 135 4.93 -19.34 2.05
C PRO A 135 5.24 -19.78 0.62
N LEU A 136 4.98 -18.91 -0.37
CA LEU A 136 5.28 -19.23 -1.78
C LEU A 136 6.77 -19.46 -2.01
N ALA A 137 7.65 -18.65 -1.40
CA ALA A 137 9.09 -18.84 -1.52
C ALA A 137 9.53 -20.19 -0.95
N GLU A 138 8.96 -20.62 0.18
CA GLU A 138 9.25 -21.93 0.77
C GLU A 138 8.77 -23.08 -0.14
N MET A 139 7.56 -22.97 -0.69
CA MET A 139 7.00 -23.95 -1.63
C MET A 139 7.81 -24.05 -2.93
N ILE A 140 8.33 -22.92 -3.44
CA ILE A 140 9.16 -22.86 -4.66
C ILE A 140 10.59 -23.35 -4.40
N LEU A 141 11.13 -23.16 -3.19
CA LEU A 141 12.50 -23.57 -2.90
C LEU A 141 12.61 -25.04 -2.47
N PHE A 142 11.62 -25.52 -1.72
CA PHE A 142 11.71 -26.80 -1.01
C PHE A 142 10.45 -27.65 -1.08
N GLY A 143 9.35 -27.14 -1.63
CA GLY A 143 8.05 -27.79 -1.61
C GLY A 143 7.56 -28.24 -2.99
N GLU A 144 6.25 -28.37 -3.09
CA GLU A 144 5.53 -28.92 -4.25
C GLU A 144 5.72 -28.13 -5.55
N LEU A 145 6.18 -26.86 -5.47
CA LEU A 145 6.40 -26.00 -6.64
C LEU A 145 7.85 -26.00 -7.14
N ALA A 146 8.76 -26.71 -6.47
CA ALA A 146 10.20 -26.57 -6.71
C ALA A 146 10.66 -27.07 -8.09
N ASP A 147 10.06 -28.14 -8.60
CA ASP A 147 10.53 -28.78 -9.83
C ASP A 147 9.92 -28.16 -11.09
N HIS A 148 8.62 -27.85 -11.07
CA HIS A 148 7.86 -27.52 -12.29
C HIS A 148 6.97 -26.28 -12.18
N GLY A 149 6.93 -25.61 -11.02
CA GLY A 149 5.90 -24.62 -10.74
C GLY A 149 4.53 -25.29 -10.53
N GLY A 150 3.44 -24.56 -10.79
CA GLY A 150 2.09 -25.08 -10.60
C GLY A 150 1.07 -23.99 -10.27
N ASN A 151 -0.16 -24.40 -9.99
CA ASN A 151 -1.24 -23.50 -9.64
C ASN A 151 -1.46 -23.50 -8.12
N VAL A 152 -1.60 -22.31 -7.55
CA VAL A 152 -1.76 -22.12 -6.11
C VAL A 152 -3.04 -21.36 -5.86
N ALA A 153 -3.99 -22.00 -5.18
CA ALA A 153 -5.21 -21.37 -4.70
C ALA A 153 -4.95 -20.69 -3.36
N VAL A 154 -5.42 -19.45 -3.22
CA VAL A 154 -5.34 -18.64 -2.01
C VAL A 154 -6.74 -18.37 -1.49
N SER A 155 -7.01 -18.86 -0.28
CA SER A 155 -8.28 -18.68 0.40
C SER A 155 -8.09 -18.20 1.84
N VAL A 156 -9.16 -17.75 2.48
CA VAL A 156 -9.10 -17.29 3.88
C VAL A 156 -9.07 -18.49 4.82
N LYS A 157 -8.05 -18.52 5.69
CA LYS A 157 -7.98 -19.46 6.81
C LYS A 157 -8.95 -19.03 7.91
N LYS A 158 -9.89 -19.90 8.27
CA LYS A 158 -10.83 -19.68 9.38
C LYS A 158 -10.55 -20.64 10.55
N GLU A 159 -10.43 -20.10 11.75
CA GLU A 159 -10.35 -20.85 13.01
C GLU A 159 -11.46 -20.38 13.94
N ASN A 160 -12.27 -21.30 14.47
CA ASN A 160 -13.44 -21.00 15.32
C ASN A 160 -14.40 -19.95 14.72
N GLY A 161 -14.57 -19.98 13.40
CA GLY A 161 -15.42 -19.04 12.66
C GLY A 161 -14.81 -17.65 12.44
N LYS A 162 -13.57 -17.39 12.89
CA LYS A 162 -12.85 -16.13 12.66
C LYS A 162 -11.79 -16.30 11.58
N ALA A 163 -11.67 -15.31 10.71
CA ALA A 163 -10.60 -15.26 9.72
C ALA A 163 -9.27 -14.91 10.41
N VAL A 164 -8.30 -15.83 10.36
CA VAL A 164 -7.01 -15.72 11.08
C VAL A 164 -5.80 -15.57 10.15
N GLY A 165 -5.99 -15.70 8.84
CA GLY A 165 -4.91 -15.62 7.87
C GLY A 165 -5.33 -16.09 6.48
N LEU A 166 -4.34 -16.38 5.65
CA LEU A 166 -4.50 -16.99 4.34
C LEU A 166 -3.99 -18.43 4.37
N THR A 167 -4.64 -19.30 3.60
CA THR A 167 -4.19 -20.66 3.29
C THR A 167 -3.81 -20.71 1.82
N LEU A 168 -2.71 -21.40 1.51
CA LEU A 168 -2.25 -21.64 0.14
C LEU A 168 -2.29 -23.14 -0.11
N GLU A 169 -2.95 -23.55 -1.19
CA GLU A 169 -3.08 -24.95 -1.57
C GLU A 169 -2.64 -25.11 -3.03
N VAL A 170 -1.73 -26.05 -3.29
CA VAL A 170 -1.36 -26.41 -4.66
C VAL A 170 -2.44 -27.31 -5.23
N PHE A 171 -2.83 -27.07 -6.47
CA PHE A 171 -3.76 -27.94 -7.17
C PHE A 171 -3.31 -28.17 -8.61
N GLU A 172 -3.72 -29.32 -9.15
CA GLU A 172 -3.57 -29.64 -10.57
C GLU A 172 -4.80 -29.14 -11.32
N ASP A 173 -4.57 -28.39 -12.40
CA ASP A 173 -5.65 -27.93 -13.27
C ASP A 173 -6.21 -29.12 -14.06
N GLN A 174 -7.41 -29.58 -13.71
CA GLN A 174 -8.09 -30.68 -14.39
C GLN A 174 -8.68 -30.26 -15.75
N THR A 175 -8.47 -29.02 -16.22
CA THR A 175 -9.05 -28.54 -17.49
C THR A 175 -8.19 -28.74 -18.74
N ALA A 176 -7.02 -29.36 -18.64
CA ALA A 176 -6.27 -29.78 -19.82
C ALA A 176 -6.81 -31.12 -20.38
N GLU A 177 -7.97 -31.09 -21.04
CA GLU A 177 -8.33 -32.15 -22.00
C GLU A 177 -7.23 -32.22 -23.09
N PRO A 178 -6.57 -33.36 -23.30
CA PRO A 178 -5.61 -33.50 -24.38
C PRO A 178 -6.35 -33.49 -25.71
N ALA A 179 -5.91 -32.61 -26.62
CA ALA A 179 -6.33 -32.58 -28.02
C ALA A 179 -5.95 -33.86 -28.77
#